data_AF-A0A174D1N7-F1
#
_entry.id   AF-A0A174D1N7-F1
#
_cell.length_a   1.000
_cell.length_b   1.000
_cell.length_c   1.000
_cell.angle_alpha   90.00
_cell.angle_beta   90.00
_cell.angle_gamma   90.00
#
_symmetry.space_group_name_H-M   'P 1'
#
loop_
_entity.id
_entity.type
_entity.pdbx_description
1 polymer ?
#
loop_
_entity_poly.entity_id
_entity_poly.type
_entity_poly.pdbx_seq_one_letter_code
_entity_poly.pdbx_strand_id
1 'polypeptide(L)'
;MIFAYICKVGLFGSLCAGMFLTSCMERENEEASKRVIEVGKAISSPAELKASDYFDEIRYVPLETRDDCLVGSSPDIKLLDKYILITSANRQCLLFDKATGKFKCQIGHVGKDPGGYRNVDCLVDELNGRLLFNGWGHDLISYNLDGNYIGKIELLIFLRKYS
;
A
#
# COMPACT_ATOMS: atom_id res chain seq x y z
N MET A 1 -47.60 -16.48 -24.85
CA MET A 1 -47.81 -17.50 -25.91
C MET A 1 -47.11 -17.03 -27.20
N ILE A 2 -45.78 -16.99 -27.25
CA ILE A 2 -44.87 -18.07 -27.73
C ILE A 2 -45.15 -18.60 -29.16
N PHE A 3 -46.26 -18.23 -29.81
CA PHE A 3 -46.62 -18.78 -31.13
C PHE A 3 -46.77 -17.76 -32.26
N ALA A 4 -46.47 -16.47 -32.03
CA ALA A 4 -46.71 -15.43 -33.03
C ALA A 4 -45.51 -15.04 -33.91
N TYR A 5 -44.31 -15.64 -33.75
CA TYR A 5 -43.12 -15.13 -34.44
C TYR A 5 -42.16 -16.17 -35.05
N ILE A 6 -42.51 -17.47 -35.06
CA ILE A 6 -41.60 -18.52 -35.57
C ILE A 6 -41.74 -18.81 -37.07
N CYS A 7 -42.80 -18.40 -37.78
CA CYS A 7 -43.05 -18.90 -39.15
C CYS A 7 -43.46 -17.83 -40.16
N LYS A 8 -42.77 -16.68 -40.19
CA LYS A 8 -42.71 -15.88 -41.42
C LYS A 8 -41.27 -15.71 -41.87
N VAL A 9 -40.87 -16.67 -42.72
CA VAL A 9 -40.04 -16.45 -43.90
C VAL A 9 -38.58 -16.12 -43.55
N GLY A 10 -37.65 -17.08 -43.52
CA GLY A 10 -37.49 -18.10 -44.56
C GLY A 10 -37.13 -17.48 -45.91
N LEU A 11 -36.23 -16.48 -45.92
CA LEU A 11 -35.51 -15.94 -47.08
C LEU A 11 -34.17 -15.40 -46.54
N PHE A 12 -33.30 -16.21 -45.95
CA PHE A 12 -32.22 -16.91 -46.67
C PHE A 12 -31.91 -16.30 -48.03
N GLY A 13 -30.76 -15.62 -48.10
CA GLY A 13 -30.09 -15.34 -49.36
C GLY A 13 -29.45 -13.97 -49.40
N SER A 14 -28.21 -13.89 -48.89
CA SER A 14 -27.25 -12.84 -49.27
C SER A 14 -27.54 -11.43 -48.75
N LEU A 15 -26.86 -11.01 -47.68
CA LEU A 15 -26.20 -9.68 -47.59
C LEU A 15 -25.60 -9.34 -46.21
N CYS A 16 -25.75 -10.18 -45.19
CA CYS A 16 -25.24 -9.88 -43.84
C CYS A 16 -24.04 -10.75 -43.42
N ALA A 17 -23.14 -11.07 -44.34
CA ALA A 17 -21.84 -11.69 -44.03
C ALA A 17 -20.64 -10.74 -44.23
N GLY A 18 -20.91 -9.45 -44.47
CA GLY A 18 -19.88 -8.43 -44.73
C GLY A 18 -19.73 -7.34 -43.66
N MET A 19 -20.48 -7.40 -42.54
CA MET A 19 -20.49 -6.35 -41.49
C MET A 19 -19.84 -6.80 -40.17
N PHE A 20 -18.86 -7.70 -40.22
CA PHE A 20 -18.04 -8.10 -39.07
C PHE A 20 -16.52 -7.88 -39.30
N LEU A 21 -16.14 -7.01 -40.24
CA LEU A 21 -14.73 -6.74 -40.57
C LEU A 21 -14.32 -5.26 -40.53
N THR A 22 -15.01 -4.40 -39.77
CA THR A 22 -14.59 -3.00 -39.57
C THR A 22 -14.33 -2.62 -38.11
N SER A 23 -14.14 -3.59 -37.21
CA SER A 23 -13.78 -3.32 -35.81
C SER A 23 -12.30 -2.97 -35.60
N CYS A 24 -11.47 -3.00 -36.64
CA CYS A 24 -10.11 -2.47 -36.57
C CYS A 24 -10.03 -1.20 -37.41
N MET A 25 -10.65 -0.12 -36.92
CA MET A 25 -10.05 1.18 -37.22
C MET A 25 -8.71 1.22 -36.49
N GLU A 26 -7.64 1.46 -37.24
CA GLU A 26 -6.33 1.78 -36.70
C GLU A 26 -6.54 2.82 -35.60
N ARG A 27 -6.27 2.42 -34.35
CA ARG A 27 -6.00 3.41 -33.32
C ARG A 27 -4.73 4.09 -33.81
N GLU A 28 -4.85 5.31 -34.31
CA GLU A 28 -3.73 6.21 -34.32
C GLU A 28 -3.16 6.11 -32.90
N ASN A 29 -1.93 5.61 -32.80
CA ASN A 29 -1.11 5.82 -31.63
C ASN A 29 -1.04 7.34 -31.50
N GLU A 30 -1.93 7.94 -30.72
CA GLU A 30 -1.55 9.08 -29.93
C GLU A 30 -0.38 8.58 -29.10
N GLU A 31 0.82 8.71 -29.66
CA GLU A 31 2.03 8.81 -28.86
C GLU A 31 1.73 9.95 -27.89
N ALA A 32 1.24 9.59 -26.70
CA ALA A 32 1.08 10.50 -25.60
C ALA A 32 2.43 11.20 -25.48
N SER A 33 2.49 12.45 -25.95
CA SER A 33 3.74 13.17 -26.21
C SER A 33 4.63 12.98 -25.00
N LYS A 34 5.72 12.23 -25.15
CA LYS A 34 6.54 11.82 -24.02
C LYS A 34 7.03 13.08 -23.33
N ARG A 35 6.52 13.37 -22.13
CA ARG A 35 6.96 14.53 -21.34
C ARG A 35 8.40 14.26 -20.93
N VAL A 36 9.34 14.95 -21.58
CA VAL A 36 10.76 14.90 -21.22
C VAL A 36 11.00 15.89 -20.08
N ILE A 37 11.43 15.40 -18.93
CA ILE A 37 11.80 16.22 -17.77
C ILE A 37 13.31 16.49 -17.85
N GLU A 38 13.68 17.75 -18.10
CA GLU A 38 15.07 18.22 -18.22
C GLU A 38 15.71 18.45 -16.84
N VAL A 39 15.97 17.36 -16.11
CA VAL A 39 16.48 17.40 -14.72
C VAL A 39 17.79 18.20 -14.61
N GLY A 40 18.71 18.06 -15.58
CA GLY A 40 19.99 18.77 -15.56
C GLY A 40 19.86 20.29 -15.61
N LYS A 41 18.88 20.81 -16.38
CA LYS A 41 18.59 22.26 -16.44
C LYS A 41 17.88 22.76 -15.19
N ALA A 42 16.99 21.94 -14.61
CA ALA A 42 16.29 22.31 -13.38
C ALA A 42 17.25 22.41 -12.18
N ILE A 43 18.28 21.56 -12.12
CA ILE A 43 19.30 21.59 -11.06
C ILE A 43 20.19 22.84 -11.18
N SER A 44 20.53 23.29 -12.40
CA SER A 44 21.38 24.48 -12.60
C SER A 44 20.65 25.81 -12.37
N SER A 45 19.32 25.80 -12.25
CA SER A 45 18.51 26.97 -11.94
C SER A 45 17.36 26.60 -10.97
N PRO A 46 17.67 26.41 -9.66
CA PRO A 46 16.66 26.03 -8.67
C PRO A 46 15.58 27.12 -8.55
N ALA A 47 14.32 26.72 -8.67
CA ALA A 47 13.19 27.57 -8.33
C ALA A 47 12.93 27.49 -6.82
N GLU A 48 12.61 28.63 -6.20
CA GLU A 48 12.06 28.64 -4.84
C GLU A 48 10.66 28.02 -4.88
N LEU A 49 10.44 26.99 -4.07
CA LEU A 49 9.15 26.33 -3.91
C LEU A 49 8.60 26.68 -2.54
N LYS A 50 7.43 27.32 -2.50
CA LYS A 50 6.74 27.59 -1.24
C LYS A 50 5.86 26.41 -0.90
N ALA A 51 5.74 26.10 0.39
CA ALA A 51 4.79 25.08 0.86
C ALA A 51 3.36 25.39 0.38
N SER A 52 2.98 26.67 0.34
CA SER A 52 1.69 27.14 -0.16
C SER A 52 1.43 26.85 -1.64
N ASP A 53 2.46 26.52 -2.42
CA ASP A 53 2.29 26.17 -3.83
C ASP A 53 1.78 24.72 -4.00
N TYR A 54 1.86 23.91 -2.94
CA TYR A 54 1.56 22.46 -2.97
C TYR A 54 0.65 21.97 -1.85
N PHE A 55 0.56 22.69 -0.73
CA PHE A 55 -0.19 22.29 0.45
C PHE A 55 -1.16 23.41 0.88
N ASP A 56 -2.44 23.05 1.06
CA ASP A 56 -3.47 23.99 1.51
C ASP A 56 -3.47 24.18 3.04
N GLU A 57 -3.16 23.12 3.79
CA GLU A 57 -3.23 23.10 5.26
C GLU A 57 -2.04 22.34 5.86
N ILE A 58 -1.52 22.86 6.97
CA ILE A 58 -0.51 22.19 7.79
C ILE A 58 -1.14 21.87 9.14
N ARG A 59 -1.17 20.60 9.49
CA ARG A 59 -1.72 20.11 10.77
C ARG A 59 -0.61 19.53 11.64
N TYR A 60 -0.54 19.99 12.89
CA TYR A 60 0.32 19.42 13.92
C TYR A 60 -0.47 18.44 14.79
N VAL A 61 0.10 17.25 15.01
CA VAL A 61 -0.50 16.20 15.83
C VAL A 61 0.44 15.91 17.00
N PRO A 62 0.16 16.42 18.21
CA PRO A 62 0.98 16.10 19.37
C PRO A 62 0.77 14.63 19.75
N LEU A 63 1.86 13.85 19.82
CA LEU A 63 1.78 12.48 20.28
C LEU A 63 1.67 12.42 21.81
N GLU A 64 0.82 11.53 22.29
CA GLU A 64 0.72 11.22 23.71
C GLU A 64 2.07 10.75 24.25
N THR A 65 2.52 11.36 25.35
CA THR A 65 3.82 11.11 25.96
C THR A 65 3.63 10.65 27.40
N ARG A 66 3.84 9.37 27.65
CA ARG A 66 3.84 8.72 28.96
C ARG A 66 4.96 7.68 29.01
N ASP A 67 5.33 7.21 30.20
CA ASP A 67 6.43 6.26 30.39
C ASP A 67 6.32 4.98 29.53
N ASP A 68 5.10 4.52 29.26
CA ASP A 68 4.81 3.31 28.47
C ASP A 68 4.69 3.54 26.95
N CYS A 69 4.73 4.79 26.49
CA CYS A 69 4.66 5.15 25.08
C CYS A 69 5.70 6.19 24.65
N LEU A 70 6.82 6.28 25.38
CA LEU A 70 7.95 7.13 24.99
C LEU A 70 8.54 6.64 23.65
N VAL A 71 8.58 7.54 22.67
CA VAL A 71 9.22 7.29 21.38
C VAL A 71 10.74 7.29 21.56
N GLY A 72 11.37 6.16 21.27
CA GLY A 72 12.81 5.97 21.36
C GLY A 72 13.62 6.74 20.31
N SER A 73 14.94 6.57 20.34
CA SER A 73 15.84 7.24 19.40
C SER A 73 15.73 6.66 17.98
N SER A 74 16.07 7.50 17.00
CA SER A 74 16.02 7.18 15.57
C SER A 74 14.68 6.58 15.13
N PRO A 75 13.55 7.31 15.32
CA PRO A 75 12.25 6.80 14.95
C PRO A 75 12.10 6.69 13.43
N ASP A 76 11.55 5.58 12.95
CA ASP A 76 10.98 5.47 11.61
C ASP A 76 9.46 5.59 11.72
N ILE A 77 8.87 6.40 10.83
CA ILE A 77 7.45 6.78 10.90
C ILE A 77 6.76 6.31 9.63
N LYS A 78 5.73 5.48 9.79
CA LYS A 78 4.84 5.07 8.71
C LYS A 78 3.45 5.61 8.96
N LEU A 79 2.92 6.36 7.98
CA LEU A 79 1.55 6.86 8.01
C LEU A 79 0.62 5.84 7.38
N LEU A 80 -0.39 5.40 8.15
CA LEU A 80 -1.50 4.56 7.71
C LEU A 80 -2.76 5.42 7.62
N ASP A 81 -3.86 4.86 7.11
CA ASP A 81 -5.14 5.56 6.94
C ASP A 81 -5.63 6.19 8.26
N LYS A 82 -5.60 5.44 9.37
CA LYS A 82 -6.08 5.92 10.68
C LYS A 82 -4.99 6.10 11.71
N TYR A 83 -3.78 5.60 11.44
CA TYR A 83 -2.76 5.46 12.46
C TYR A 83 -1.40 5.99 12.01
N ILE A 84 -0.58 6.30 13.01
CA ILE A 84 0.84 6.59 12.88
C ILE A 84 1.56 5.43 13.53
N LEU A 85 2.32 4.66 12.76
CA LEU A 85 3.15 3.57 13.25
C LEU A 85 4.58 4.08 13.40
N ILE A 86 5.16 3.91 14.59
CA ILE A 86 6.51 4.37 14.89
C ILE A 86 7.34 3.19 15.36
N THR A 87 8.43 2.89 14.67
CA THR A 87 9.46 1.96 15.14
C THR A 87 10.68 2.76 15.59
N SER A 88 11.51 2.21 16.47
CA SER A 88 12.69 2.91 16.99
C SER A 88 13.85 1.97 17.27
N ALA A 89 15.06 2.53 17.41
CA ALA A 89 16.27 1.78 17.77
C ALA A 89 16.14 1.05 19.12
N ASN A 90 15.23 1.52 19.99
CA ASN A 90 14.90 0.93 21.27
C ASN A 90 14.04 -0.34 21.17
N ARG A 91 13.84 -0.88 19.95
CA ARG A 91 13.10 -2.12 19.69
C ARG A 91 11.61 -2.03 20.04
N GLN A 92 11.06 -0.82 19.98
CA GLN A 92 9.63 -0.57 20.14
C GLN A 92 8.94 -0.44 18.78
N CYS A 93 7.68 -0.86 18.71
CA CYS A 93 6.77 -0.58 17.61
C CYS A 93 5.47 -0.04 18.22
N LEU A 94 5.26 1.27 18.14
CA LEU A 94 4.17 1.99 18.79
C LEU A 94 3.15 2.44 17.75
N LEU A 95 1.87 2.29 18.07
CA LEU A 95 0.76 2.70 17.22
C LEU A 95 0.01 3.85 17.89
N PHE A 96 -0.14 4.95 17.16
CA PHE A 96 -0.88 6.14 17.59
C PHE A 96 -2.04 6.42 16.65
N ASP A 97 -3.12 6.99 17.16
CA ASP A 97 -4.20 7.52 16.34
C ASP A 97 -3.75 8.77 15.55
N LYS A 98 -3.94 8.78 14.23
CA LYS A 98 -3.44 9.85 13.35
C LYS A 98 -4.18 11.18 13.52
N ALA A 99 -5.45 11.13 13.93
CA ALA A 99 -6.26 12.33 14.10
C ALA A 99 -5.92 13.04 15.40
N THR A 100 -5.74 12.29 16.49
CA THR A 100 -5.64 12.79 17.86
C THR A 100 -4.25 12.71 18.47
N GLY A 101 -3.36 11.88 17.93
CA GLY A 101 -2.03 11.61 18.48
C GLY A 101 -2.05 10.72 19.73
N LYS A 102 -3.21 10.19 20.14
CA LYS A 102 -3.32 9.31 21.31
C LYS A 102 -2.63 7.97 21.07
N PHE A 103 -1.95 7.48 22.09
CA PHE A 103 -1.35 6.16 22.06
C PHE A 103 -2.44 5.09 22.05
N LYS A 104 -2.38 4.17 21.08
CA LYS A 104 -3.31 3.04 20.99
C LYS A 104 -2.73 1.82 21.66
N CYS A 105 -1.58 1.34 21.19
CA CYS A 105 -0.90 0.17 21.76
C CYS A 105 0.54 0.05 21.26
N GLN A 106 1.33 -0.78 21.95
CA GLN A 106 2.57 -1.33 21.41
C GLN A 106 2.25 -2.61 20.64
N ILE A 107 2.86 -2.78 19.46
CA ILE A 107 2.73 -3.97 18.63
C ILE A 107 3.88 -4.93 18.94
N GLY A 108 3.54 -6.04 19.60
CA GLY A 108 4.48 -7.12 19.89
C GLY A 108 5.77 -6.69 20.60
N HIS A 109 6.81 -7.50 20.43
CA HIS A 109 8.11 -7.30 21.07
C HIS A 109 9.22 -8.08 20.36
N VAL A 110 10.46 -7.63 20.52
CA VAL A 110 11.63 -8.42 20.12
C VAL A 110 11.84 -9.56 21.12
N GLY A 111 11.80 -10.80 20.65
CA GLY A 111 11.88 -11.99 21.50
C GLY A 111 11.86 -13.28 20.69
N LYS A 112 12.19 -14.43 21.31
CA LYS A 112 12.18 -15.76 20.68
C LYS A 112 10.97 -16.62 21.06
N ASP A 113 10.07 -16.08 21.88
CA ASP A 113 8.78 -16.71 22.19
C ASP A 113 7.85 -16.68 20.96
N PRO A 114 6.71 -17.40 20.98
CA PRO A 114 5.85 -17.57 19.79
C PRO A 114 5.35 -16.26 19.14
N GLY A 115 5.21 -15.17 19.90
CA GLY A 115 4.84 -13.85 19.37
C GLY A 115 6.03 -12.92 19.12
N GLY A 116 7.23 -13.32 19.53
CA GLY A 116 8.42 -12.50 19.43
C GLY A 116 9.01 -12.47 18.02
N TYR A 117 9.40 -11.27 17.57
CA TYR A 117 10.10 -11.07 16.30
C TYR A 117 11.60 -10.78 16.52
N ARG A 118 12.38 -10.84 15.44
CA ARG A 118 13.84 -10.63 15.45
C ARG A 118 14.21 -9.15 15.54
N ASN A 119 13.48 -8.29 14.84
CA ASN A 119 13.66 -6.84 14.82
C ASN A 119 12.32 -6.15 14.58
N VAL A 120 12.28 -4.83 14.81
CA VAL A 120 11.08 -4.01 14.66
C VAL A 120 10.78 -3.61 13.21
N ASP A 121 11.61 -4.03 12.25
CA ASP A 121 11.39 -3.72 10.84
C ASP A 121 10.16 -4.50 10.36
N CYS A 122 9.08 -3.77 10.09
CA CYS A 122 7.81 -4.36 9.69
C CYS A 122 7.40 -3.98 8.27
N LEU A 123 6.81 -4.96 7.59
CA LEU A 123 5.99 -4.75 6.40
C LEU A 123 4.56 -4.44 6.86
N VAL A 124 3.97 -3.40 6.27
CA VAL A 124 2.57 -3.03 6.50
C VAL A 124 1.73 -3.60 5.36
N ASP A 125 0.82 -4.50 5.69
CA ASP A 125 -0.24 -4.97 4.79
C ASP A 125 -1.55 -4.28 5.19
N GLU A 126 -1.71 -3.04 4.71
CA GLU A 126 -2.82 -2.18 5.09
C GLU A 126 -4.18 -2.71 4.59
N LEU A 127 -4.18 -3.38 3.42
CA LEU A 127 -5.37 -4.00 2.84
C LEU A 127 -6.01 -5.03 3.78
N ASN A 128 -5.17 -5.80 4.49
CA ASN A 128 -5.63 -6.81 5.43
C ASN A 128 -5.52 -6.37 6.91
N GLY A 129 -5.08 -5.13 7.17
CA GLY A 129 -4.85 -4.61 8.52
C GLY A 129 -3.81 -5.41 9.30
N ARG A 130 -2.72 -5.83 8.65
CA ARG A 130 -1.66 -6.66 9.24
C ARG A 130 -0.31 -5.96 9.26
N LEU A 131 0.44 -6.23 10.32
CA LEU A 131 1.84 -5.89 10.47
C LEU A 131 2.63 -7.20 10.49
N LEU A 132 3.63 -7.31 9.61
CA LEU A 132 4.44 -8.50 9.45
C LEU A 132 5.89 -8.19 9.81
N PHE A 133 6.42 -8.91 10.78
CA PHE A 133 7.77 -8.74 11.29
C PHE A 133 8.61 -9.97 10.94
N ASN A 134 9.91 -9.78 10.75
CA ASN A 134 10.81 -10.91 10.56
C ASN A 134 10.91 -11.72 11.85
N GLY A 135 10.56 -13.00 11.81
CA GLY A 135 10.82 -13.90 12.92
C GLY A 135 12.28 -14.37 12.97
N TRP A 136 12.56 -15.33 13.84
CA TRP A 136 13.89 -15.90 14.01
C TRP A 136 14.19 -17.05 13.06
N GLY A 137 13.15 -17.69 12.52
CA GLY A 137 13.26 -18.72 11.49
C GLY A 137 13.09 -18.15 10.09
N HIS A 138 12.73 -19.01 9.15
CA HIS A 138 12.31 -18.62 7.80
C HIS A 138 10.82 -18.25 7.82
N ASP A 139 10.47 -17.23 8.60
CA ASP A 139 9.08 -16.90 8.87
C ASP A 139 8.84 -15.42 9.16
N LEU A 140 7.56 -15.04 9.01
CA LEU A 140 7.03 -13.74 9.41
C LEU A 140 6.07 -13.91 10.58
N ILE A 141 6.21 -13.03 11.57
CA ILE A 141 5.33 -12.92 12.73
C ILE A 141 4.26 -11.86 12.41
N SER A 142 2.98 -12.25 12.48
CA SER A 142 1.86 -11.40 12.07
C SER A 142 1.09 -10.87 13.27
N TYR A 143 0.83 -9.58 13.27
CA TYR A 143 -0.02 -8.87 14.22
C TYR A 143 -1.12 -8.09 13.48
N ASN A 144 -2.28 -7.92 14.12
CA ASN A 144 -3.27 -6.96 13.65
C ASN A 144 -3.01 -5.56 14.23
N LEU A 145 -3.74 -4.56 13.73
CA LEU A 145 -3.65 -3.18 14.21
C LEU A 145 -4.21 -2.94 15.63
N ASP A 146 -4.81 -3.96 16.26
CA ASP A 146 -5.18 -3.91 17.68
C ASP A 146 -4.07 -4.45 18.59
N GLY A 147 -2.93 -4.85 18.02
CA GLY A 147 -1.79 -5.41 18.75
C GLY A 147 -1.92 -6.90 19.08
N ASN A 148 -2.93 -7.58 18.53
CA ASN A 148 -3.11 -9.01 18.75
C ASN A 148 -2.24 -9.81 17.79
N TYR A 149 -1.53 -10.80 18.34
CA TYR A 149 -0.81 -11.79 17.55
C TYR A 149 -1.80 -12.64 16.76
N ILE A 150 -1.62 -12.67 15.43
CA ILE A 150 -2.46 -13.45 14.51
C ILE A 150 -1.86 -14.85 14.31
N GLY A 151 -0.53 -14.93 14.17
CA GLY A 151 0.13 -16.17 13.84
C GLY A 151 1.48 -15.97 13.15
N LYS A 152 2.04 -17.09 12.70
CA LYS A 152 3.31 -17.16 11.97
C LYS A 152 3.06 -17.62 10.53
N ILE A 153 3.75 -17.00 9.58
CA ILE A 153 3.73 -17.35 8.16
C ILE A 153 5.10 -17.88 7.78
N GLU A 154 5.18 -19.14 7.35
CA GLU A 154 6.43 -19.72 6.87
C GLU A 154 6.76 -19.22 5.46
N LEU A 155 7.99 -18.75 5.27
CA LEU A 155 8.51 -18.34 3.98
C LEU A 155 9.09 -19.57 3.27
N LEU A 156 8.38 -20.05 2.24
CA LEU A 156 8.91 -21.09 1.38
C LEU A 156 10.09 -20.55 0.57
N ILE A 157 11.15 -21.35 0.48
CA ILE A 157 12.50 -21.01 -0.03
C ILE A 157 12.52 -20.46 -1.49
N PHE A 158 11.42 -20.56 -2.24
CA PHE A 158 11.32 -20.15 -3.64
C PHE A 158 11.51 -18.65 -3.91
N LEU A 159 11.41 -17.77 -2.91
CA LEU A 159 11.55 -16.30 -3.10
C LEU A 159 13.00 -15.80 -3.11
N ARG A 160 14.00 -16.68 -3.02
CA ARG A 160 15.41 -16.25 -2.86
C ARG A 160 16.14 -15.87 -4.16
N LYS A 161 15.48 -15.86 -5.32
CA LYS A 161 16.19 -15.60 -6.59
C LYS A 161 16.53 -14.12 -6.84
N TYR A 162 16.13 -13.19 -5.96
CA TYR A 162 16.31 -11.75 -6.18
C TYR A 162 16.63 -10.94 -4.90
N SER A 163 17.58 -11.40 -4.07
CA SER A 163 18.19 -10.57 -3.03
C SER A 163 19.71 -10.68 -3.05
#